data_AF-A0A844G9H5-F1
#
_entry.id   AF-A0A844G9H5-F1
#
_cell.length_a   1.000
_cell.length_b   1.000
_cell.length_c   1.000
_cell.angle_alpha   90.00
_cell.angle_beta   90.00
_cell.angle_gamma   90.00
#
_symmetry.space_group_name_H-M   'P 1'
#
loop_
_entity.id
_entity.type
_entity.pdbx_description
1 polymer ?
#
loop_
_entity_poly.entity_id
_entity_poly.type
_entity_poly.pdbx_seq_one_letter_code
_entity_poly.pdbx_strand_id
1 'polypeptide(L)' 'MRKIRNRNQLGLQLETTASELTEEELRVAHRCAGLQLPFEKAMDNPALAICLKNSALAMKRGVTRR' A
#
# COMPACT_ATOMS: atom_id res chain seq x y z
N MET A 1 38.44 -4.76 -15.26
CA MET A 1 37.89 -4.65 -13.89
C MET A 1 36.36 -4.56 -13.99
N ARG A 2 35.62 -5.47 -13.34
CA ARG A 2 34.16 -5.60 -13.49
C ARG A 2 33.42 -4.60 -12.60
N LYS A 3 32.40 -3.98 -13.21
CA LYS A 3 31.42 -3.02 -12.69
C LYS A 3 30.74 -3.52 -11.40
N ILE A 4 30.56 -2.61 -10.44
CA ILE A 4 29.47 -2.70 -9.46
C ILE A 4 28.59 -1.47 -9.71
N ARG A 5 27.53 -1.64 -10.51
CA ARG A 5 26.43 -0.68 -10.57
C ARG A 5 25.72 -0.80 -9.24
N ASN A 6 25.83 0.23 -8.41
CA ASN A 6 25.17 0.21 -7.12
C ASN A 6 23.67 0.10 -7.34
N ARG A 7 23.10 -0.88 -6.62
CA ARG A 7 21.72 -1.36 -6.74
C ARG A 7 20.77 -0.18 -6.66
N ASN A 8 19.70 -0.26 -7.46
CA ASN A 8 18.44 0.42 -7.27
C ASN A 8 18.24 0.79 -5.79
N GLN A 9 18.62 2.01 -5.40
CA GLN A 9 17.94 2.70 -4.34
C GLN A 9 16.55 2.88 -4.90
N LEU A 10 15.68 1.90 -4.62
CA LEU A 10 14.26 2.13 -4.54
C LEU A 10 14.10 3.15 -3.41
N GLY A 11 14.44 4.41 -3.69
CA GLY A 11 13.85 5.53 -3.01
C GLY A 11 12.38 5.33 -3.26
N LEU A 12 11.71 4.71 -2.28
CA LEU A 12 10.28 4.85 -2.10
C LEU A 12 10.08 6.34 -1.87
N GLN A 13 10.12 7.12 -2.96
CA GLN A 13 9.43 8.38 -3.06
C GLN A 13 7.96 7.99 -2.87
N LEU A 14 7.59 7.91 -1.60
CA LEU A 14 6.24 8.12 -1.13
C LEU A 14 5.94 9.58 -1.49
N GLU A 15 5.80 9.86 -2.79
CA GLU A 15 4.99 10.97 -3.24
C GLU A 15 3.59 10.61 -2.73
N THR A 16 3.35 11.04 -1.51
CA THR A 16 2.04 11.19 -0.90
C THR A 16 1.31 12.25 -1.70
N THR A 17 1.00 11.91 -2.95
CA THR A 17 -0.30 12.23 -3.51
C THR A 17 -1.28 11.50 -2.60
N ALA A 18 -1.55 12.14 -1.45
CA ALA A 18 -2.64 11.81 -0.55
C ALA A 18 -3.93 12.13 -1.31
N SER A 19 -4.16 11.40 -2.39
CA SER A 19 -5.49 11.19 -2.92
C SER A 19 -6.18 10.44 -1.79
N GLU A 20 -7.01 11.16 -1.03
CA GLU A 20 -7.67 10.65 0.17
C GLU A 20 -8.21 9.25 -0.13
N LEU A 21 -7.59 8.25 0.49
CA LEU A 21 -8.09 6.89 0.42
C LEU A 21 -9.36 6.89 1.25
N THR A 22 -10.46 6.51 0.61
CA THR A 22 -11.73 6.36 1.32
C THR A 22 -11.64 5.16 2.27
N GLU A 23 -12.44 5.17 3.32
CA GLU A 23 -12.53 4.02 4.22
C GLU A 23 -12.94 2.74 3.48
N GLU A 24 -13.81 2.87 2.47
CA GLU A 24 -14.24 1.75 1.64
C GLU A 24 -13.07 1.11 0.88
N GLU A 25 -12.18 1.92 0.29
CA GLU A 25 -10.96 1.43 -0.39
C GLU A 25 -10.04 0.67 0.59
N LEU A 26 -9.94 1.14 1.83
CA LEU A 26 -9.17 0.47 2.88
C LEU A 26 -9.82 -0.84 3.34
N ARG A 27 -11.16 -0.88 3.46
CA ARG A 27 -11.93 -2.09 3.79
C ARG A 27 -11.84 -3.14 2.69
N VAL A 28 -11.87 -2.73 1.42
CA VAL A 28 -11.63 -3.62 0.27
C VAL A 28 -10.21 -4.19 0.33
N ALA A 29 -9.20 -3.34 0.53
CA ALA A 29 -7.82 -3.79 0.68
C ALA A 29 -7.65 -4.77 1.85
N HIS A 30 -8.33 -4.53 2.98
CA HIS A 30 -8.35 -5.42 4.13
C HIS A 30 -8.93 -6.80 3.80
N ARG A 31 -10.07 -6.83 3.09
CA ARG A 31 -10.70 -8.07 2.63
C ARG A 31 -9.80 -8.84 1.67
N CYS A 32 -9.16 -8.14 0.72
CA CYS A 32 -8.24 -8.74 -0.23
C CYS A 32 -6.97 -9.29 0.45
N ALA A 33 -6.50 -8.66 1.53
CA ALA A 33 -5.37 -9.12 2.31
C ALA A 33 -5.67 -10.40 3.12
N GLY A 34 -6.95 -10.82 3.22
CA GLY A 34 -7.34 -12.05 3.92
C GLY A 34 -7.02 -12.03 5.41
N LEU A 35 -6.98 -10.83 6.01
CA LEU A 35 -6.66 -10.68 7.43
C LEU A 35 -7.78 -11.28 8.28
N GLN A 36 -7.39 -12.11 9.27
CA GLN A 36 -8.32 -12.74 10.21
C GLN A 36 -8.78 -11.78 11.31
N LEU A 37 -8.08 -10.67 11.51
CA LEU A 37 -8.43 -9.67 12.50
C LEU A 37 -9.46 -8.66 11.96
N PRO A 38 -10.25 -8.01 12.84
CA PRO A 38 -11.14 -6.92 12.45
C PRO A 38 -10.39 -5.73 11.84
N PHE A 39 -11.07 -5.01 10.94
CA PHE A 39 -10.51 -3.86 10.23
C PHE A 39 -9.98 -2.78 11.19
N GLU A 40 -10.74 -2.46 12.22
CA GLU A 40 -10.39 -1.44 13.22
C GLU A 40 -9.08 -1.81 13.92
N LYS A 41 -8.92 -3.08 14.32
CA LYS A 41 -7.67 -3.58 14.90
C LYS A 41 -6.51 -3.59 13.92
N ALA A 42 -6.78 -3.78 12.63
CA ALA A 42 -5.76 -3.72 11.59
C ALA A 42 -5.30 -2.27 11.35
N MET A 43 -6.20 -1.31 11.51
CA MET A 43 -5.90 0.12 11.42
C MET A 43 -5.22 0.67 12.68
N ASP A 44 -5.50 0.11 13.85
CA ASP A 44 -4.82 0.44 15.11
C ASP A 44 -3.34 -0.02 15.12
N ASN A 45 -3.00 -1.02 14.31
CA ASN A 45 -1.62 -1.46 14.14
C ASN A 45 -0.93 -0.63 13.04
N PRO A 46 0.09 0.18 13.36
CA PRO A 46 0.69 1.09 12.39
C PRO A 46 1.33 0.37 11.20
N ALA A 47 1.90 -0.83 11.40
CA ALA A 47 2.49 -1.60 10.31
C ALA A 47 1.41 -2.12 9.35
N LEU A 48 0.32 -2.66 9.89
CA LEU A 48 -0.80 -3.16 9.08
C LEU A 48 -1.54 -2.02 8.38
N ALA A 49 -1.76 -0.90 9.05
CA ALA A 49 -2.37 0.28 8.47
C ALA A 49 -1.59 0.80 7.25
N ILE A 50 -0.25 0.78 7.31
CA ILE A 50 0.62 1.13 6.17
C ILE A 50 0.44 0.13 5.03
N CYS A 51 0.45 -1.18 5.33
CA CYS A 51 0.23 -2.22 4.33
C CYS A 51 -1.12 -2.09 3.63
N LEU A 52 -2.18 -1.80 4.39
CA LEU A 52 -3.53 -1.59 3.85
C LEU A 52 -3.62 -0.34 2.99
N LYS A 53 -3.07 0.79 3.45
CA LYS A 53 -3.00 2.04 2.67
C LYS A 53 -2.25 1.84 1.35
N ASN A 54 -1.11 1.15 1.39
CA ASN A 54 -0.34 0.87 0.18
C ASN A 54 -1.09 -0.05 -0.78
N SER A 55 -1.78 -1.07 -0.25
CA SER A 55 -2.58 -2.00 -1.06
C SER A 55 -3.77 -1.29 -1.69
N ALA A 56 -4.51 -0.49 -0.92
CA ALA A 56 -5.61 0.33 -1.42
C ALA A 56 -5.14 1.32 -2.50
N LEU A 57 -4.01 1.98 -2.28
CA LEU A 57 -3.41 2.88 -3.26
C LEU A 57 -2.99 2.14 -4.54
N ALA A 58 -2.41 0.94 -4.42
CA ALA A 58 -2.05 0.11 -5.56
C ALA A 58 -3.29 -0.34 -6.34
N MET A 59 -4.38 -0.69 -5.66
CA MET A 59 -5.66 -1.03 -6.29
C MET A 59 -6.24 0.18 -7.03
N LYS A 60 -6.31 1.36 -6.37
CA LYS A 60 -6.79 2.61 -6.97
C LYS A 60 -5.99 3.00 -8.22
N ARG A 61 -4.66 2.84 -8.19
CA ARG A 61 -3.77 3.07 -9.35
C ARG A 61 -3.86 1.96 -10.40
N GLY A 62 -4.22 0.73 -10.00
CA GLY A 62 -4.36 -0.45 -10.87
C GLY A 62 -5.68 -0.52 -11.64
N VAL A 63 -6.68 0.27 -11.27
CA VAL A 63 -7.97 0.41 -11.99
C VAL A 63 -7.82 1.18 -13.31
N THR A 64 -6.64 1.74 -13.63
CA THR A 64 -6.36 2.46 -14.89
C THR A 64 -5.69 1.61 -15.99
N ARG A 65 -5.77 0.27 -15.93
CA ARG A 65 -5.41 -0.60 -17.05
C ARG A 65 -6.59 -1.49 -17.44
N ARG A 66 -7.58 -0.91 -18.11
CA ARG A 66 -8.36 -1.53 -19.19
C ARG A 66 -9.11 -0.46 -19.96
#